data_AF-A0A1Q8CY73-F1
#
_entry.id   AF-A0A1Q8CY73-F1
#
_cell.length_a   1.000
_cell.length_b   1.000
_cell.length_c   1.000
_cell.angle_alpha   90.00
_cell.angle_beta   90.00
_cell.angle_gamma   90.00
#
_symmetry.space_group_name_H-M   'P 1'
#
loop_
_entity.id
_entity.type
_entity.pdbx_description
1 polymer ?
#
loop_
_entity_poly.entity_id
_entity_poly.type
_entity_poly.pdbx_seq_one_letter_code
_entity_poly.pdbx_strand_id
1 'polypeptide(L)'
;MPQYTSATALIGGDPAQLAATADVLARSAESVDGLATALRRSAEGTDATWRGPAGTAYRARAGRQVGTLGKLPTSLSTAATAYRTLSAELSSAQQRSAAALRRAESMGLPQEALFGNPFAVARFVVASPDKAGAVAELIGEVVSARSDANEGRNQFVASMGTLQTQTIAAGTGGDDDRNAGGDRDRRGSDGDWGARLRTDDLFGREEGGSRGNSHFDSDWAGRAILDRYLSGGGDWTIDDDEDWTRYMTSNEQLSRQLVGPAQEQAQQALSGYLAGDGPTGSFDQRFPAEIQNGEGIVGYEYLHGTNSDAGGFQFAGNTTVSPRADGTYEVTIDGSYTWHDTIDPNPQYSTDRWKSGLAEVVTLGAADPYDIHINWDKRTTVTLDAQGNVLSISGYPAP
;
A
#
# COMPACT_ATOMS: atom_id res chain seq x y z
N MET A 1 -10.39 18.38 19.16
CA MET A 1 -11.01 17.04 19.20
C MET A 1 -12.14 17.02 18.19
N PRO A 2 -12.03 16.31 17.06
CA PRO A 2 -13.13 16.19 16.12
C PRO A 2 -14.20 15.28 16.75
N GLN A 3 -15.46 15.71 16.68
CA GLN A 3 -16.61 15.02 17.24
C GLN A 3 -17.11 13.95 16.25
N TYR A 4 -16.98 12.68 16.58
CA TYR A 4 -17.61 11.56 15.86
C TYR A 4 -19.09 11.45 16.28
N THR A 5 -19.94 12.40 15.88
CA THR A 5 -21.34 12.50 16.35
C THR A 5 -22.39 12.02 15.34
N SER A 6 -22.02 11.23 14.33
CA SER A 6 -23.01 10.70 13.36
C SER A 6 -22.77 9.24 12.98
N ALA A 7 -23.84 8.52 12.63
CA ALA A 7 -23.77 7.16 12.08
C ALA A 7 -22.90 7.07 10.82
N THR A 8 -22.87 8.16 10.04
CA THR A 8 -21.99 8.32 8.88
C THR A 8 -20.53 8.35 9.30
N ALA A 9 -20.18 9.00 10.42
CA ALA A 9 -18.82 8.98 10.95
C ALA A 9 -18.43 7.61 11.55
N LEU A 10 -19.41 6.74 11.87
CA LEU A 10 -19.15 5.45 12.52
C LEU A 10 -18.84 4.32 11.54
N ILE A 11 -19.60 4.26 10.44
CA ILE A 11 -19.45 3.26 9.39
C ILE A 11 -18.57 3.79 8.26
N GLY A 12 -18.42 5.12 8.20
CA GLY A 12 -17.80 5.93 7.16
C GLY A 12 -18.18 5.54 5.73
N GLY A 13 -17.47 6.09 4.76
CA GLY A 13 -17.89 6.06 3.37
C GLY A 13 -19.05 7.02 3.12
N ASP A 14 -19.12 7.57 1.91
CA ASP A 14 -20.32 8.25 1.42
C ASP A 14 -20.97 7.33 0.37
N PRO A 15 -22.03 6.56 0.74
CA PRO A 15 -22.74 5.71 -0.19
C PRO A 15 -23.23 6.45 -1.44
N ALA A 16 -23.56 7.74 -1.34
CA ALA A 16 -24.02 8.53 -2.47
C ALA A 16 -22.88 8.81 -3.46
N GLN A 17 -21.68 9.10 -2.97
CA GLN A 17 -20.49 9.27 -3.82
C GLN A 17 -20.10 7.97 -4.52
N LEU A 18 -20.18 6.83 -3.81
CA LEU A 18 -19.89 5.51 -4.40
C LEU A 18 -20.91 5.15 -5.49
N ALA A 19 -22.19 5.41 -5.25
CA ALA A 19 -23.24 5.23 -6.26
C ALA A 19 -23.02 6.15 -7.47
N ALA A 20 -22.69 7.42 -7.25
CA ALA A 20 -22.39 8.36 -8.33
C ALA A 20 -21.19 7.93 -9.17
N THR A 21 -20.14 7.40 -8.52
CA THR A 21 -18.95 6.84 -9.19
C THR A 21 -19.33 5.65 -10.04
N ALA A 22 -20.14 4.73 -9.51
CA ALA A 22 -20.63 3.60 -10.29
C ALA A 22 -21.39 4.02 -11.55
N ASP A 23 -22.23 5.06 -11.45
CA ASP A 23 -22.99 5.56 -12.60
C ASP A 23 -22.08 6.21 -13.66
N VAL A 24 -21.00 6.89 -13.25
CA VAL A 24 -19.98 7.41 -14.17
C VAL A 24 -19.29 6.26 -14.90
N LEU A 25 -18.90 5.20 -14.19
CA LEU A 25 -18.25 4.03 -14.78
C LEU A 25 -19.17 3.28 -15.75
N ALA A 26 -20.44 3.09 -15.37
CA ALA A 26 -21.43 2.46 -16.24
C ALA A 26 -21.66 3.26 -17.54
N ARG A 27 -21.82 4.58 -17.45
CA ARG A 27 -21.93 5.45 -18.65
C ARG A 27 -20.66 5.43 -19.51
N SER A 28 -19.50 5.32 -18.88
CA SER A 28 -18.22 5.21 -19.58
C SER A 28 -18.13 3.88 -20.34
N ALA A 29 -18.59 2.77 -19.74
CA ALA A 29 -18.67 1.46 -20.40
C ALA A 29 -19.54 1.52 -21.66
N GLU A 30 -20.74 2.12 -21.56
CA GLU A 30 -21.65 2.32 -22.70
C GLU A 30 -21.02 3.20 -23.80
N SER A 31 -20.34 4.28 -23.40
CA SER A 31 -19.69 5.20 -24.34
C SER A 31 -18.55 4.53 -25.11
N VAL A 32 -17.73 3.72 -24.42
CA VAL A 32 -16.63 2.98 -25.04
C VAL A 32 -17.15 1.89 -25.97
N ASP A 33 -18.19 1.17 -25.59
CA ASP A 33 -18.84 0.17 -26.46
C ASP A 33 -19.43 0.81 -27.71
N GLY A 34 -20.10 1.96 -27.55
CA GLY A 34 -20.60 2.78 -28.66
C GLY A 34 -19.50 3.22 -29.61
N LEU A 35 -18.36 3.67 -29.09
CA LEU A 35 -17.18 4.04 -29.88
C LEU A 35 -16.59 2.85 -30.63
N ALA A 36 -16.41 1.70 -29.97
CA ALA A 36 -15.92 0.47 -30.60
C ALA A 36 -16.84 0.04 -31.75
N THR A 37 -18.15 0.10 -31.54
CA THR A 37 -19.16 -0.23 -32.55
C THR A 37 -19.16 0.76 -33.72
N ALA A 38 -18.98 2.06 -33.45
CA ALA A 38 -18.87 3.08 -34.50
C ALA A 38 -17.59 2.90 -35.34
N LEU A 39 -16.46 2.63 -34.69
CA LEU A 39 -15.19 2.38 -35.37
C LEU A 39 -15.24 1.11 -36.24
N ARG A 40 -15.86 0.04 -35.75
CA ARG A 40 -16.10 -1.20 -36.51
C ARG A 40 -16.91 -0.92 -37.78
N ARG A 41 -18.07 -0.24 -37.64
CA ARG A 41 -18.93 0.13 -38.77
C ARG A 41 -18.21 1.03 -39.78
N SER A 42 -17.41 1.99 -39.30
CA SER A 42 -16.59 2.84 -40.17
C SER A 42 -15.59 2.01 -40.97
N ALA A 43 -14.89 1.07 -40.33
CA ALA A 43 -13.92 0.19 -40.98
C ALA A 43 -14.58 -0.70 -42.05
N GLU A 44 -15.69 -1.36 -41.73
CA GLU A 44 -16.45 -2.21 -42.66
C GLU A 44 -16.97 -1.41 -43.87
N GLY A 45 -17.43 -0.18 -43.66
CA GLY A 45 -17.90 0.71 -44.73
C GLY A 45 -16.83 1.08 -45.76
N THR A 46 -15.54 0.94 -45.43
CA THR A 46 -14.44 1.22 -46.38
C THR A 46 -14.18 0.10 -47.39
N ASP A 47 -14.73 -1.11 -47.21
CA ASP A 47 -14.49 -2.24 -48.13
C ASP A 47 -15.05 -1.98 -49.53
N ALA A 48 -16.14 -1.21 -49.63
CA ALA A 48 -16.75 -0.86 -50.90
C ALA A 48 -16.01 0.26 -51.64
N THR A 49 -15.45 1.23 -50.91
CA THR A 49 -14.99 2.51 -51.45
C THR A 49 -13.48 2.71 -51.42
N TRP A 50 -12.74 1.94 -50.61
CA TRP A 50 -11.30 2.09 -50.42
C TRP A 50 -10.56 0.74 -50.38
N ARG A 51 -10.38 0.16 -51.58
CA ARG A 51 -9.81 -1.19 -51.79
C ARG A 51 -8.29 -1.24 -51.91
N GLY A 52 -7.61 -0.10 -51.88
CA GLY A 52 -6.15 -0.03 -52.00
C GLY A 52 -5.41 -0.45 -50.72
N PRO A 53 -4.07 -0.58 -50.78
CA PRO A 53 -3.24 -0.97 -49.64
C PRO A 53 -3.45 -0.10 -48.39
N ALA A 54 -3.69 1.21 -48.58
CA ALA A 54 -3.99 2.13 -47.49
C ALA A 54 -5.32 1.82 -46.78
N GLY A 55 -6.36 1.44 -47.53
CA GLY A 55 -7.64 1.02 -46.95
C GLY A 55 -7.52 -0.29 -46.18
N THR A 56 -6.75 -1.25 -46.70
CA THR A 56 -6.43 -2.49 -45.99
C THR A 56 -5.67 -2.23 -44.70
N ALA A 57 -4.66 -1.35 -44.72
CA ALA A 57 -3.91 -0.96 -43.52
C ALA A 57 -4.79 -0.25 -42.48
N TYR A 58 -5.69 0.64 -42.93
CA TYR A 58 -6.67 1.29 -42.07
C TYR A 58 -7.57 0.26 -41.37
N ARG A 59 -8.18 -0.67 -42.11
CA ARG A 59 -9.04 -1.72 -41.54
C ARG A 59 -8.31 -2.62 -40.55
N ALA A 60 -7.07 -3.01 -40.85
CA ALA A 60 -6.27 -3.80 -39.93
C ALA A 60 -5.99 -3.04 -38.61
N ARG A 61 -5.69 -1.74 -38.70
CA ARG A 61 -5.49 -0.90 -37.51
C ARG A 61 -6.77 -0.68 -36.72
N ALA A 62 -7.88 -0.38 -37.41
CA ALA A 62 -9.19 -0.21 -36.80
C ALA A 62 -9.65 -1.50 -36.11
N GLY A 63 -9.44 -2.67 -36.73
CA GLY A 63 -9.73 -3.97 -36.14
C GLY A 63 -8.99 -4.21 -34.82
N ARG A 64 -7.69 -3.87 -34.75
CA ARG A 64 -6.92 -3.92 -33.49
C ARG A 64 -7.50 -2.99 -32.44
N GLN A 65 -7.78 -1.73 -32.80
CA GLN A 65 -8.35 -0.75 -31.87
C GLN A 65 -9.75 -1.14 -31.38
N VAL A 66 -10.61 -1.69 -32.24
CA VAL A 66 -11.90 -2.25 -31.86
C VAL A 66 -11.73 -3.43 -30.90
N GLY A 67 -10.72 -4.28 -31.13
CA GLY A 67 -10.38 -5.38 -30.22
C GLY A 67 -9.97 -4.89 -28.83
N THR A 68 -9.15 -3.84 -28.75
CA THR A 68 -8.75 -3.23 -27.47
C THR A 68 -9.94 -2.54 -26.79
N LEU A 69 -10.66 -1.68 -27.52
CA LEU A 69 -11.80 -0.94 -26.98
C LEU A 69 -12.92 -1.88 -26.55
N GLY A 70 -13.14 -2.99 -27.26
CA GLY A 70 -14.19 -3.97 -26.92
C GLY A 70 -13.97 -4.72 -25.60
N LYS A 71 -12.76 -4.67 -25.01
CA LYS A 71 -12.47 -5.32 -23.72
C LYS A 71 -12.75 -4.39 -22.52
N LEU A 72 -12.70 -3.08 -22.71
CA LEU A 72 -12.85 -2.08 -21.65
C LEU A 72 -14.28 -2.00 -21.05
N PRO A 73 -15.38 -2.12 -21.83
CA PRO A 73 -16.73 -2.05 -21.29
C PRO A 73 -17.00 -3.07 -20.19
N THR A 74 -16.48 -4.30 -20.34
CA THR A 74 -16.59 -5.34 -19.31
C THR A 74 -15.92 -4.91 -18.02
N SER A 75 -14.67 -4.45 -18.08
CA SER A 75 -13.95 -4.01 -16.88
C SER A 75 -14.63 -2.83 -16.19
N LEU A 76 -15.09 -1.84 -16.96
CA LEU A 76 -15.79 -0.67 -16.42
C LEU A 76 -17.15 -1.05 -15.80
N SER A 77 -17.89 -1.99 -16.40
CA SER A 77 -19.16 -2.48 -15.88
C SER A 77 -18.99 -3.31 -14.61
N THR A 78 -17.95 -4.15 -14.53
CA THR A 78 -17.61 -4.88 -13.31
C THR A 78 -17.20 -3.93 -12.19
N ALA A 79 -16.38 -2.91 -12.47
CA ALA A 79 -16.03 -1.88 -11.49
C ALA A 79 -17.28 -1.13 -11.01
N ALA A 80 -18.15 -0.70 -11.93
CA ALA A 80 -19.43 -0.05 -11.58
C ALA A 80 -20.28 -0.93 -10.66
N THR A 81 -20.35 -2.24 -10.93
CA THR A 81 -21.07 -3.19 -10.09
C THR A 81 -20.47 -3.29 -8.69
N ALA A 82 -19.15 -3.40 -8.58
CA ALA A 82 -18.46 -3.44 -7.28
C ALA A 82 -18.72 -2.17 -6.44
N TYR A 83 -18.67 -0.98 -7.07
CA TYR A 83 -19.01 0.28 -6.40
C TYR A 83 -20.47 0.35 -5.95
N ARG A 84 -21.43 -0.16 -6.73
CA ARG A 84 -22.85 -0.21 -6.32
C ARG A 84 -23.07 -1.17 -5.14
N THR A 85 -22.45 -2.33 -5.16
CA THR A 85 -22.53 -3.30 -4.06
C THR A 85 -22.02 -2.69 -2.77
N LEU A 86 -20.80 -2.12 -2.79
CA LEU A 86 -20.22 -1.45 -1.64
C LEU A 86 -21.09 -0.28 -1.13
N SER A 87 -21.63 0.54 -2.04
CA SER A 87 -22.56 1.61 -1.69
C SER A 87 -23.80 1.09 -0.95
N ALA A 88 -24.41 0.01 -1.43
CA ALA A 88 -25.61 -0.58 -0.82
C ALA A 88 -25.31 -1.14 0.57
N GLU A 89 -24.19 -1.83 0.74
CA GLU A 89 -23.75 -2.40 2.02
C GLU A 89 -23.44 -1.32 3.05
N LEU A 90 -22.71 -0.27 2.65
CA LEU A 90 -22.42 0.88 3.53
C LEU A 90 -23.70 1.62 3.91
N SER A 91 -24.62 1.84 2.98
CA SER A 91 -25.92 2.47 3.28
C SER A 91 -26.73 1.65 4.28
N SER A 92 -26.77 0.32 4.12
CA SER A 92 -27.44 -0.59 5.05
C SER A 92 -26.80 -0.58 6.43
N ALA A 93 -25.46 -0.63 6.51
CA ALA A 93 -24.73 -0.54 7.76
C ALA A 93 -24.94 0.81 8.46
N GLN A 94 -24.92 1.93 7.73
CA GLN A 94 -25.20 3.27 8.26
C GLN A 94 -26.62 3.39 8.80
N GLN A 95 -27.62 2.83 8.11
CA GLN A 95 -29.01 2.82 8.59
C GLN A 95 -29.18 2.02 9.88
N ARG A 96 -28.52 0.86 10.00
CA ARG A 96 -28.53 0.05 11.23
C ARG A 96 -27.84 0.75 12.38
N SER A 97 -26.66 1.33 12.14
CA SER A 97 -25.97 2.17 13.14
C SER A 97 -26.85 3.33 13.60
N ALA A 98 -27.48 4.07 12.69
CA ALA A 98 -28.39 5.16 13.03
C ALA A 98 -29.62 4.70 13.83
N ALA A 99 -30.13 3.50 13.55
CA ALA A 99 -31.22 2.91 14.34
C ALA A 99 -30.76 2.56 15.76
N ALA A 100 -29.57 1.95 15.90
CA ALA A 100 -28.97 1.63 17.19
C ALA A 100 -28.74 2.89 18.04
N LEU A 101 -28.23 3.97 17.42
CA LEU A 101 -28.05 5.28 18.07
C LEU A 101 -29.35 5.85 18.63
N ARG A 102 -30.41 5.89 17.82
CA ARG A 102 -31.73 6.38 18.26
C ARG A 102 -32.31 5.54 19.42
N ARG A 103 -32.06 4.22 19.41
CA ARG A 103 -32.47 3.31 20.48
C ARG A 103 -31.61 3.51 21.74
N ALA A 104 -30.35 3.86 21.61
CA ALA A 104 -29.50 4.23 22.75
C ALA A 104 -30.01 5.51 23.44
N GLU A 105 -30.31 6.54 22.64
CA GLU A 105 -30.85 7.81 23.14
C GLU A 105 -32.19 7.62 23.85
N SER A 106 -33.09 6.80 23.30
CA SER A 106 -34.38 6.53 23.94
C SER A 106 -34.26 5.81 25.28
N MET A 107 -33.13 5.14 25.54
CA MET A 107 -32.80 4.54 26.82
C MET A 107 -32.12 5.50 27.81
N GLY A 108 -31.75 6.70 27.37
CA GLY A 108 -30.97 7.66 28.15
C GLY A 108 -29.47 7.39 28.15
N LEU A 109 -28.97 6.53 27.25
CA LEU A 109 -27.55 6.31 27.04
C LEU A 109 -27.06 7.37 26.04
N PRO A 110 -26.12 8.27 26.42
CA PRO A 110 -25.61 9.26 25.50
C PRO A 110 -24.90 8.56 24.33
N GLN A 111 -25.11 9.05 23.11
CA GLN A 111 -24.60 8.41 21.88
C GLN A 111 -23.10 8.13 21.95
N GLU A 112 -22.33 9.09 22.46
CA GLU A 112 -20.89 9.03 22.69
C GLU A 112 -20.44 7.93 23.68
N ALA A 113 -21.35 7.38 24.49
CA ALA A 113 -21.00 6.25 25.35
C ALA A 113 -20.82 4.96 24.54
N LEU A 114 -21.61 4.75 23.48
CA LEU A 114 -21.50 3.53 22.67
C LEU A 114 -20.19 3.46 21.86
N PHE A 115 -19.46 4.56 21.72
CA PHE A 115 -18.27 4.64 20.87
C PHE A 115 -17.13 5.36 21.60
N GLY A 116 -16.05 4.63 21.85
CA GLY A 116 -14.83 5.19 22.44
C GLY A 116 -14.87 5.40 23.96
N ASN A 117 -15.98 5.12 24.64
CA ASN A 117 -16.06 5.23 26.10
C ASN A 117 -16.72 4.01 26.78
N PRO A 118 -16.03 2.85 26.85
CA PRO A 118 -16.56 1.64 27.48
C PRO A 118 -16.93 1.85 28.96
N PHE A 119 -16.28 2.81 29.64
CA PHE A 119 -16.60 3.17 31.01
C PHE A 119 -17.96 3.88 31.15
N ALA A 120 -18.39 4.67 30.16
CA ALA A 120 -19.71 5.29 30.17
C ALA A 120 -20.83 4.24 29.99
N VAL A 121 -20.62 3.25 29.11
CA VAL A 121 -21.53 2.09 28.97
C VAL A 121 -21.60 1.30 30.26
N ALA A 122 -20.45 0.95 30.86
CA ALA A 122 -20.40 0.21 32.11
C ALA A 122 -21.11 0.96 33.24
N ARG A 123 -20.90 2.27 33.35
CA ARG A 123 -21.58 3.12 34.35
C ARG A 123 -23.09 3.16 34.13
N PHE A 124 -23.54 3.24 32.88
CA PHE A 124 -24.97 3.19 32.55
C PHE A 124 -25.60 1.85 32.90
N VAL A 125 -24.93 0.73 32.58
CA VAL A 125 -25.40 -0.62 32.92
C VAL A 125 -25.47 -0.82 34.43
N VAL A 126 -24.49 -0.32 35.19
CA VAL A 126 -24.52 -0.34 36.67
C VAL A 126 -25.67 0.50 37.22
N ALA A 127 -25.96 1.65 36.61
CA ALA A 127 -27.05 2.53 37.03
C ALA A 127 -28.45 2.08 36.56
N SER A 128 -28.53 1.17 35.58
CA SER A 128 -29.77 0.67 34.98
C SER A 128 -29.63 -0.82 34.61
N PRO A 129 -29.56 -1.73 35.59
CA PRO A 129 -29.28 -3.15 35.35
C PRO A 129 -30.38 -3.85 34.55
N ASP A 130 -31.63 -3.36 34.63
CA ASP A 130 -32.76 -3.81 33.83
C ASP A 130 -32.58 -3.56 32.32
N LYS A 131 -31.69 -2.64 31.94
CA LYS A 131 -31.36 -2.29 30.55
C LYS A 131 -30.12 -3.01 30.01
N ALA A 132 -29.43 -3.81 30.82
CA ALA A 132 -28.17 -4.46 30.43
C ALA A 132 -28.28 -5.31 29.15
N GLY A 133 -29.37 -6.08 29.02
CA GLY A 133 -29.63 -6.89 27.82
C GLY A 133 -29.81 -6.04 26.56
N ALA A 134 -30.58 -4.95 26.65
CA ALA A 134 -30.80 -4.05 25.52
C ALA A 134 -29.51 -3.30 25.10
N VAL A 135 -28.63 -2.98 26.05
CA VAL A 135 -27.31 -2.39 25.75
C VAL A 135 -26.41 -3.40 25.04
N ALA A 136 -26.40 -4.67 25.45
CA ALA A 136 -25.64 -5.72 24.77
C ALA A 136 -26.12 -5.96 23.33
N GLU A 137 -27.44 -5.95 23.11
CA GLU A 137 -28.03 -6.02 21.76
C GLU A 137 -27.57 -4.84 20.88
N LEU A 138 -27.59 -3.61 21.41
CA LEU A 138 -27.12 -2.43 20.68
C LEU A 138 -25.66 -2.51 20.26
N ILE A 139 -24.80 -2.96 21.17
CA ILE A 139 -23.37 -3.15 20.86
C ILE A 139 -23.22 -4.20 19.76
N GLY A 140 -23.97 -5.31 19.84
CA GLY A 140 -23.98 -6.35 18.81
C GLY A 140 -24.44 -5.83 17.45
N GLU A 141 -25.50 -5.02 17.40
CA GLU A 141 -26.02 -4.41 16.16
C GLU A 141 -24.99 -3.47 15.52
N VAL A 142 -24.31 -2.63 16.32
CA VAL A 142 -23.23 -1.75 15.86
C VAL A 142 -22.04 -2.55 15.33
N VAL A 143 -21.57 -3.54 16.09
CA VAL A 143 -20.42 -4.37 15.73
C VAL A 143 -20.71 -5.15 14.45
N SER A 144 -21.93 -5.73 14.31
CA SER A 144 -22.36 -6.41 13.10
C SER A 144 -22.45 -5.45 11.90
N ALA A 145 -23.00 -4.23 12.08
CA ALA A 145 -23.04 -3.25 11.02
C ALA A 145 -21.63 -2.87 10.52
N ARG A 146 -20.66 -2.73 11.44
CA ARG A 146 -19.26 -2.49 11.09
C ARG A 146 -18.62 -3.70 10.40
N SER A 147 -18.89 -4.91 10.88
CA SER A 147 -18.41 -6.16 10.25
C SER A 147 -18.90 -6.28 8.80
N ASP A 148 -20.18 -6.02 8.55
CA ASP A 148 -20.77 -6.11 7.21
C ASP A 148 -20.20 -5.03 6.28
N ALA A 149 -19.96 -3.83 6.81
CA ALA A 149 -19.28 -2.77 6.06
C ALA A 149 -17.83 -3.13 5.69
N ASN A 150 -17.12 -3.84 6.56
CA ASN A 150 -15.76 -4.32 6.28
C ASN A 150 -15.76 -5.47 5.27
N GLU A 151 -16.69 -6.41 5.40
CA GLU A 151 -16.86 -7.51 4.44
C GLU A 151 -17.13 -6.97 3.02
N GLY A 152 -18.01 -5.97 2.90
CA GLY A 152 -18.28 -5.30 1.63
C GLY A 152 -17.06 -4.66 0.99
N ARG A 153 -16.15 -4.10 1.81
CA ARG A 153 -14.88 -3.55 1.32
C ARG A 153 -13.92 -4.63 0.86
N ASN A 154 -13.81 -5.71 1.60
CA ASN A 154 -12.95 -6.83 1.23
C ASN A 154 -13.39 -7.40 -0.13
N GLN A 155 -14.70 -7.54 -0.34
CA GLN A 155 -15.27 -7.96 -1.61
C GLN A 155 -15.01 -6.94 -2.73
N PHE A 156 -15.11 -5.65 -2.43
CA PHE A 156 -14.74 -4.59 -3.38
C PHE A 156 -13.27 -4.70 -3.80
N VAL A 157 -12.33 -4.80 -2.84
CA VAL A 157 -10.89 -4.94 -3.10
C VAL A 157 -10.60 -6.19 -3.92
N ALA A 158 -11.20 -7.33 -3.58
CA ALA A 158 -11.05 -8.57 -4.33
C ALA A 158 -11.57 -8.45 -5.78
N SER A 159 -12.69 -7.74 -5.96
CA SER A 159 -13.26 -7.46 -7.29
C SER A 159 -12.34 -6.59 -8.13
N MET A 160 -11.77 -5.54 -7.53
CA MET A 160 -10.80 -4.65 -8.19
C MET A 160 -9.49 -5.37 -8.53
N GLY A 161 -8.99 -6.23 -7.64
CA GLY A 161 -7.82 -7.08 -7.92
C GLY A 161 -8.05 -8.03 -9.09
N THR A 162 -9.24 -8.61 -9.19
CA THR A 162 -9.60 -9.47 -10.33
C THR A 162 -9.64 -8.68 -11.65
N LEU A 163 -10.16 -7.45 -11.62
CA LEU A 163 -10.21 -6.56 -12.79
C LEU A 163 -8.83 -6.19 -13.31
N GLN A 164 -7.88 -5.95 -12.41
CA GLN A 164 -6.50 -5.67 -12.77
C GLN A 164 -5.88 -6.86 -13.52
N THR A 165 -6.03 -8.08 -13.00
CA THR A 165 -5.54 -9.30 -13.64
C THR A 165 -6.15 -9.52 -15.03
N GLN A 166 -7.47 -9.30 -15.17
CA GLN A 166 -8.15 -9.43 -16.46
C GLN A 166 -7.71 -8.37 -17.48
N THR A 167 -7.48 -7.14 -17.03
CA THR A 167 -7.05 -6.03 -17.90
C THR A 167 -5.60 -6.24 -18.38
N ILE A 168 -4.73 -6.80 -17.54
CA ILE A 168 -3.36 -7.15 -17.89
C ILE A 168 -3.35 -8.29 -18.94
N ALA A 169 -4.09 -9.38 -18.69
CA ALA A 169 -4.22 -10.48 -19.65
C ALA A 169 -4.82 -10.02 -21.00
N ALA A 170 -5.70 -9.02 -20.97
CA ALA A 170 -6.27 -8.42 -22.16
C ALA A 170 -5.27 -7.57 -22.98
N GLY A 171 -4.24 -7.00 -22.33
CA GLY A 171 -3.21 -6.17 -22.94
C GLY A 171 -2.00 -6.94 -23.49
N THR A 172 -1.66 -8.10 -22.91
CA THR A 172 -0.50 -8.93 -23.30
C THR A 172 -0.81 -10.06 -24.28
N GLY A 173 -2.10 -10.34 -24.57
CA GLY A 173 -2.52 -11.41 -25.47
C GLY A 173 -2.31 -11.17 -26.98
N GLY A 174 -1.19 -10.53 -27.36
CA GLY A 174 -0.70 -10.46 -28.72
C GLY A 174 0.72 -11.00 -28.75
N ASP A 175 0.84 -12.27 -29.15
CA ASP A 175 2.06 -13.05 -29.36
C ASP A 175 2.49 -13.97 -28.19
N ASP A 176 2.69 -15.24 -28.55
CA ASP A 176 3.27 -16.37 -27.80
C ASP A 176 2.38 -17.25 -26.88
N ASP A 177 1.55 -18.06 -27.55
CA ASP A 177 1.29 -19.44 -27.13
C ASP A 177 2.61 -20.25 -27.20
N ARG A 178 3.25 -20.49 -26.04
CA ARG A 178 3.90 -21.77 -25.67
C ARG A 178 4.61 -21.67 -24.31
N ASN A 179 4.23 -22.62 -23.45
CA ASN A 179 5.05 -23.23 -22.39
C ASN A 179 5.04 -22.58 -20.99
N ALA A 180 4.18 -23.11 -20.11
CA ALA A 180 4.38 -23.02 -18.67
C ALA A 180 3.80 -24.26 -17.96
N GLY A 181 4.63 -25.29 -17.85
CA GLY A 181 4.48 -26.33 -16.84
C GLY A 181 5.56 -26.13 -15.77
N GLY A 182 5.19 -26.28 -14.50
CA GLY A 182 6.14 -26.42 -13.39
C GLY A 182 5.80 -25.62 -12.14
N ASP A 183 5.68 -26.34 -11.02
CA ASP A 183 6.00 -25.91 -9.66
C ASP A 183 4.98 -25.10 -8.87
N ARG A 184 3.92 -25.82 -8.49
CA ARG A 184 3.23 -25.66 -7.20
C ARG A 184 4.00 -26.50 -6.19
N ASP A 185 4.58 -25.87 -5.17
CA ASP A 185 4.78 -26.40 -3.80
C ASP A 185 5.89 -25.64 -3.05
N ARG A 186 5.55 -24.48 -2.46
CA ARG A 186 6.21 -23.95 -1.24
C ARG A 186 5.19 -23.15 -0.44
N ARG A 187 4.60 -23.80 0.58
CA ARG A 187 3.84 -23.17 1.66
C ARG A 187 4.85 -22.71 2.71
N GLY A 188 5.00 -21.41 2.90
CA GLY A 188 5.60 -20.81 4.10
C GLY A 188 4.52 -20.40 5.10
N SER A 189 4.86 -20.43 6.38
CA SER A 189 4.17 -19.74 7.48
C SER A 189 4.04 -18.28 7.05
N ASP A 190 2.88 -17.73 6.70
CA ASP A 190 1.98 -17.06 7.65
C ASP A 190 0.53 -16.96 7.14
N GLY A 191 0.05 -17.97 6.40
CA GLY A 191 -1.38 -18.08 6.08
C GLY A 191 -1.82 -17.17 4.93
N ASP A 192 -1.93 -17.80 3.76
CA ASP A 192 -2.44 -17.27 2.49
C ASP A 192 -1.56 -16.16 1.85
N TRP A 193 -1.58 -16.03 0.52
CA TRP A 193 -0.95 -14.92 -0.26
C TRP A 193 0.45 -15.08 -0.88
N GLY A 194 1.08 -16.25 -0.86
CA GLY A 194 2.29 -16.54 -1.68
C GLY A 194 2.10 -16.44 -3.21
N ALA A 195 0.92 -16.05 -3.68
CA ALA A 195 0.61 -15.76 -5.09
C ALA A 195 0.86 -14.29 -5.49
N ARG A 196 1.04 -13.36 -4.53
CA ARG A 196 1.07 -11.92 -4.80
C ARG A 196 2.40 -11.45 -5.43
N LEU A 197 3.54 -11.90 -4.90
CA LEU A 197 4.90 -11.57 -5.40
C LEU A 197 5.16 -12.08 -6.82
N ARG A 198 4.62 -13.25 -7.17
CA ARG A 198 4.83 -13.86 -8.49
C ARG A 198 4.36 -12.97 -9.63
N THR A 199 3.40 -12.08 -9.38
CA THR A 199 2.85 -11.19 -10.41
C THR A 199 3.78 -10.02 -10.71
N ASP A 200 4.53 -9.50 -9.73
CA ASP A 200 5.42 -8.35 -9.94
C ASP A 200 6.83 -8.79 -10.40
N ASP A 201 7.34 -9.94 -9.91
CA ASP A 201 8.62 -10.52 -10.38
C ASP A 201 8.54 -11.04 -11.84
N LEU A 202 7.35 -11.35 -12.36
CA LEU A 202 7.15 -11.75 -13.76
C LEU A 202 7.25 -10.58 -14.76
N PHE A 203 7.23 -9.33 -14.27
CA PHE A 203 7.33 -8.12 -15.09
C PHE A 203 8.48 -7.24 -14.63
N GLY A 204 9.72 -7.70 -14.85
CA GLY A 204 10.91 -6.86 -14.74
C GLY A 204 10.68 -5.53 -15.46
N ARG A 205 10.41 -4.47 -14.67
CA ARG A 205 10.44 -3.09 -15.15
C ARG A 205 11.90 -2.64 -15.03
N GLU A 206 12.50 -2.32 -16.16
CA GLU A 206 13.80 -1.64 -16.18
C GLU A 206 13.69 -0.28 -15.49
N GLU A 207 14.71 0.01 -14.67
CA GLU A 207 15.05 1.32 -14.12
C GLU A 207 14.88 2.44 -15.17
N GLY A 208 14.06 3.45 -14.85
CA GLY A 208 14.00 4.71 -15.61
C GLY A 208 13.04 4.78 -16.81
N GLY A 209 12.11 3.84 -16.99
CA GLY A 209 11.08 3.92 -18.04
C GLY A 209 10.04 5.04 -17.82
N SER A 210 9.71 5.79 -18.89
CA SER A 210 8.89 7.02 -18.86
C SER A 210 7.58 6.95 -18.04
N ARG A 211 7.37 7.99 -17.23
CA ARG A 211 6.18 8.27 -16.41
C ARG A 211 4.89 8.21 -17.23
N GLY A 212 4.07 7.19 -16.97
CA GLY A 212 2.66 7.18 -17.35
C GLY A 212 1.85 7.98 -16.33
N ASN A 213 1.08 8.95 -16.80
CA ASN A 213 0.34 9.92 -16.01
C ASN A 213 -0.96 9.30 -15.44
N SER A 214 -0.84 8.38 -14.48
CA SER A 214 -1.95 7.62 -13.89
C SER A 214 -1.95 7.78 -12.36
N HIS A 215 -2.97 8.45 -11.82
CA HIS A 215 -3.19 8.65 -10.38
C HIS A 215 -3.64 7.36 -9.62
N PHE A 216 -3.49 6.18 -10.21
CA PHE A 216 -3.96 4.88 -9.68
C PHE A 216 -2.84 3.85 -9.49
N ASP A 217 -1.58 4.26 -9.62
CA ASP A 217 -0.45 3.36 -9.47
C ASP A 217 -0.30 2.99 -7.97
N SER A 218 -0.40 1.70 -7.66
CA SER A 218 -0.18 1.15 -6.32
C SER A 218 0.76 -0.05 -6.36
N ASP A 219 1.68 -0.13 -5.41
CA ASP A 219 2.55 -1.30 -5.21
C ASP A 219 2.05 -2.16 -4.05
N TRP A 220 2.68 -3.31 -3.83
CA TRP A 220 2.23 -4.24 -2.78
C TRP A 220 2.42 -3.66 -1.38
N ALA A 221 3.49 -2.91 -1.15
CA ALA A 221 3.81 -2.31 0.14
C ALA A 221 2.81 -1.21 0.51
N GLY A 222 2.46 -0.34 -0.44
CA GLY A 222 1.43 0.70 -0.28
C GLY A 222 0.05 0.12 -0.04
N ARG A 223 -0.29 -1.00 -0.69
CA ARG A 223 -1.52 -1.75 -0.39
C ARG A 223 -1.50 -2.37 1.01
N ALA A 224 -0.36 -2.90 1.46
CA ALA A 224 -0.24 -3.52 2.78
C ALA A 224 -0.34 -2.48 3.92
N ILE A 225 0.33 -1.33 3.76
CA ILE A 225 0.21 -0.19 4.68
C ILE A 225 -1.24 0.32 4.73
N LEU A 226 -1.87 0.51 3.56
CA LEU A 226 -3.26 0.94 3.49
C LEU A 226 -4.23 -0.08 4.12
N ASP A 227 -4.03 -1.38 3.87
CA ASP A 227 -4.86 -2.43 4.47
C ASP A 227 -4.73 -2.48 5.99
N ARG A 228 -3.50 -2.36 6.51
CA ARG A 228 -3.23 -2.26 7.96
C ARG A 228 -3.96 -1.05 8.57
N TYR A 229 -3.85 0.10 7.91
CA TYR A 229 -4.51 1.34 8.32
C TYR A 229 -6.04 1.22 8.31
N LEU A 230 -6.63 0.54 7.32
CA LEU A 230 -8.08 0.39 7.18
C LEU A 230 -8.68 -0.70 8.07
N SER A 231 -7.95 -1.79 8.30
CA SER A 231 -8.39 -2.89 9.15
C SER A 231 -8.35 -2.53 10.64
N GLY A 232 -7.43 -1.65 11.03
CA GLY A 232 -7.15 -1.32 12.42
C GLY A 232 -6.46 -2.50 13.12
N GLY A 233 -5.36 -2.22 13.82
CA GLY A 233 -4.58 -3.31 14.45
C GLY A 233 -3.49 -2.89 15.43
N GLY A 234 -3.39 -1.58 15.73
CA GLY A 234 -2.26 -1.02 16.48
C GLY A 234 -0.94 -1.12 15.71
N ASP A 235 0.14 -0.79 16.41
CA ASP A 235 1.50 -0.75 15.88
C ASP A 235 1.88 -2.01 15.11
N TRP A 236 2.70 -1.85 14.08
CA TRP A 236 3.08 -2.90 13.17
C TRP A 236 4.59 -3.05 13.11
N THR A 237 5.09 -4.15 13.65
CA THR A 237 6.50 -4.55 13.52
C THR A 237 6.65 -5.60 12.44
N ILE A 238 7.53 -5.32 11.49
CA ILE A 238 7.97 -6.21 10.42
C ILE A 238 9.43 -6.55 10.70
N ASP A 239 9.72 -7.83 10.90
CA ASP A 239 11.02 -8.28 11.40
C ASP A 239 11.68 -9.24 10.41
N ASP A 240 12.75 -8.78 9.76
CA ASP A 240 13.54 -9.53 8.76
C ASP A 240 12.71 -10.25 7.68
N ASP A 241 11.55 -9.67 7.34
CA ASP A 241 10.72 -10.15 6.25
C ASP A 241 11.47 -9.96 4.92
N GLU A 242 11.55 -11.01 4.11
CA GLU A 242 12.37 -11.02 2.89
C GLU A 242 11.90 -9.97 1.87
N ASP A 243 10.58 -9.78 1.76
CA ASP A 243 9.98 -8.88 0.79
C ASP A 243 10.16 -7.42 1.23
N TRP A 244 9.93 -7.13 2.51
CA TRP A 244 10.19 -5.81 3.08
C TRP A 244 11.67 -5.48 3.09
N THR A 245 12.54 -6.43 3.39
CA THR A 245 14.00 -6.27 3.28
C THR A 245 14.38 -5.91 1.85
N ARG A 246 13.89 -6.67 0.86
CA ARG A 246 14.13 -6.39 -0.55
C ARG A 246 13.59 -5.03 -0.94
N TYR A 247 12.39 -4.69 -0.49
CA TYR A 247 11.77 -3.39 -0.72
C TYR A 247 12.67 -2.28 -0.20
N MET A 248 12.90 -2.20 1.12
CA MET A 248 13.70 -1.15 1.74
C MET A 248 15.12 -1.04 1.16
N THR A 249 15.76 -2.17 0.84
CA THR A 249 17.12 -2.16 0.26
C THR A 249 17.16 -1.80 -1.23
N SER A 250 16.04 -1.87 -1.95
CA SER A 250 15.95 -1.46 -3.36
C SER A 250 15.77 0.04 -3.54
N ASN A 251 15.60 0.81 -2.46
CA ASN A 251 15.44 2.25 -2.55
C ASN A 251 16.80 2.97 -2.67
N GLU A 252 17.11 3.50 -3.85
CA GLU A 252 18.38 4.21 -4.08
C GLU A 252 18.61 5.43 -3.17
N GLN A 253 17.56 6.20 -2.87
CA GLN A 253 17.68 7.39 -2.03
C GLN A 253 18.03 7.03 -0.59
N LEU A 254 17.40 5.98 -0.07
CA LEU A 254 17.74 5.44 1.25
C LEU A 254 19.18 4.92 1.24
N SER A 255 19.56 4.09 0.26
CA SER A 255 20.93 3.58 0.14
C SER A 255 21.97 4.70 0.14
N ARG A 256 21.75 5.78 -0.62
CA ARG A 256 22.66 6.95 -0.65
C ARG A 256 22.80 7.64 0.71
N GLN A 257 21.73 7.73 1.50
CA GLN A 257 21.78 8.29 2.85
C GLN A 257 22.55 7.40 3.83
N LEU A 258 22.57 6.08 3.62
CA LEU A 258 23.23 5.13 4.50
C LEU A 258 24.71 4.90 4.17
N VAL A 259 25.16 5.21 2.95
CA VAL A 259 26.58 5.08 2.56
C VAL A 259 27.50 5.90 3.47
N GLY A 260 27.15 7.16 3.76
CA GLY A 260 27.94 8.03 4.63
C GLY A 260 28.10 7.45 6.04
N PRO A 261 26.99 7.18 6.76
CA PRO A 261 27.01 6.52 8.05
C PRO A 261 27.79 5.20 8.08
N ALA A 262 27.67 4.34 7.05
CA ALA A 262 28.43 3.09 6.99
C ALA A 262 29.94 3.32 6.84
N GLN A 263 30.35 4.30 6.03
CA GLN A 263 31.76 4.68 5.89
C GLN A 263 32.32 5.27 7.18
N GLU A 264 31.57 6.14 7.86
CA GLU A 264 31.96 6.73 9.14
C GLU A 264 32.20 5.65 10.20
N GLN A 265 31.30 4.66 10.29
CA GLN A 265 31.47 3.54 11.23
C GLN A 265 32.70 2.69 10.89
N ALA A 266 32.96 2.43 9.60
CA ALA A 266 34.16 1.71 9.20
C ALA A 266 35.46 2.47 9.55
N GLN A 267 35.47 3.79 9.34
CA GLN A 267 36.60 4.65 9.68
C GLN A 267 36.84 4.72 11.18
N GLN A 268 35.77 4.82 11.98
CA GLN A 268 35.86 4.80 13.44
C GLN A 268 36.41 3.46 13.95
N ALA A 269 35.91 2.34 13.43
CA ALA A 269 36.40 1.01 13.78
C ALA A 269 37.89 0.83 13.46
N LEU A 270 38.34 1.26 12.28
CA LEU A 270 39.75 1.23 11.91
C LEU A 270 40.60 2.13 12.82
N SER A 271 40.14 3.34 13.11
CA SER A 271 40.85 4.26 14.01
C SER A 271 41.03 3.66 15.40
N GLY A 272 40.00 3.01 15.95
CA GLY A 272 40.09 2.29 17.24
C GLY A 272 41.09 1.15 17.17
N TYR A 273 41.01 0.29 16.14
CA TYR A 273 41.95 -0.80 15.93
C TYR A 273 43.42 -0.32 15.85
N LEU A 274 43.68 0.76 15.09
CA LEU A 274 45.02 1.34 14.98
C LEU A 274 45.50 2.00 16.28
N ALA A 275 44.59 2.46 17.14
CA ALA A 275 44.89 2.97 18.48
C ALA A 275 45.17 1.86 19.51
N GLY A 276 44.98 0.58 19.13
CA GLY A 276 45.23 -0.58 19.98
C GLY A 276 43.98 -1.24 20.55
N ASP A 277 42.78 -0.82 20.12
CA ASP A 277 41.56 -1.55 20.44
C ASP A 277 41.54 -2.92 19.73
N GLY A 278 40.70 -3.83 20.22
CA GLY A 278 40.49 -5.12 19.57
C GLY A 278 39.96 -4.98 18.14
N PRO A 279 40.03 -6.05 17.33
CA PRO A 279 39.55 -6.03 15.95
C PRO A 279 38.01 -5.91 15.85
N THR A 280 37.29 -5.98 16.97
CA THR A 280 35.82 -5.98 17.00
C THR A 280 35.30 -4.78 17.78
N GLY A 281 34.23 -4.17 17.28
CA GLY A 281 33.50 -3.08 17.95
C GLY A 281 32.00 -3.19 17.71
N SER A 282 31.22 -2.38 18.42
CA SER A 282 29.79 -2.24 18.21
C SER A 282 29.40 -0.77 18.14
N PHE A 283 28.30 -0.48 17.46
CA PHE A 283 27.76 0.87 17.32
C PHE A 283 26.23 0.85 17.33
N ASP A 284 25.65 1.98 17.70
CA ASP A 284 24.21 2.25 17.62
C ASP A 284 24.04 3.74 17.36
N GLN A 285 23.46 4.08 16.21
CA GLN A 285 23.21 5.46 15.82
C GLN A 285 21.78 5.63 15.33
N ARG A 286 21.23 6.83 15.60
CA ARG A 286 19.91 7.24 15.14
C ARG A 286 20.00 8.55 14.40
N PHE A 287 19.31 8.65 13.28
CA PHE A 287 19.26 9.86 12.45
C PHE A 287 17.94 9.92 11.67
N PRO A 288 17.51 11.09 11.19
CA PRO A 288 16.38 11.16 10.28
C PRO A 288 16.76 10.59 8.91
N ALA A 289 15.88 9.78 8.32
CA ALA A 289 15.99 9.33 6.94
C ALA A 289 14.70 9.64 6.17
N GLU A 290 14.82 9.99 4.89
CA GLU A 290 13.68 10.33 4.04
C GLU A 290 13.68 9.50 2.75
N ILE A 291 12.50 9.11 2.29
CA ILE A 291 12.32 8.47 0.98
C ILE A 291 11.34 9.34 0.19
N GLN A 292 11.77 9.97 -0.90
CA GLN A 292 10.86 10.67 -1.81
C GLN A 292 10.50 9.76 -2.98
N ASN A 293 9.21 9.74 -3.37
CA ASN A 293 8.85 9.63 -4.79
C ASN A 293 7.34 9.86 -5.06
N GLY A 294 6.99 10.99 -5.68
CA GLY A 294 5.83 11.10 -6.60
C GLY A 294 4.41 11.22 -6.01
N GLU A 295 3.41 11.23 -6.91
CA GLU A 295 1.97 11.24 -6.60
C GLU A 295 1.34 9.86 -6.94
N GLY A 296 0.86 9.09 -5.95
CA GLY A 296 0.36 7.72 -6.13
C GLY A 296 -0.24 7.06 -4.86
N ILE A 297 -0.25 5.71 -4.79
CA ILE A 297 -0.51 4.87 -3.59
C ILE A 297 0.62 3.82 -3.48
N VAL A 298 1.86 4.30 -3.43
CA VAL A 298 3.08 3.48 -3.39
C VAL A 298 3.59 3.43 -1.94
N GLY A 299 4.15 2.31 -1.48
CA GLY A 299 4.58 2.13 -0.09
C GLY A 299 5.56 3.19 0.38
N TYR A 300 6.50 3.59 -0.48
CA TYR A 300 7.42 4.70 -0.22
C TYR A 300 6.76 6.07 -0.05
N GLU A 301 5.57 6.29 -0.61
CA GLU A 301 4.84 7.55 -0.38
C GLU A 301 4.25 7.61 1.02
N TYR A 302 3.93 6.45 1.62
CA TYR A 302 3.55 6.36 3.03
C TYR A 302 4.78 6.47 3.94
N LEU A 303 5.92 5.90 3.53
CA LEU A 303 7.19 5.91 4.28
C LEU A 303 8.05 7.13 3.93
N HIS A 304 7.46 8.32 3.85
CA HIS A 304 8.13 9.50 3.30
C HIS A 304 9.34 9.96 4.14
N GLY A 305 9.32 9.68 5.45
CA GLY A 305 10.43 9.98 6.34
C GLY A 305 10.19 9.46 7.74
N THR A 306 11.25 9.01 8.38
CA THR A 306 11.16 8.44 9.73
C THR A 306 10.68 9.46 10.76
N ASN A 307 9.86 9.02 11.70
CA ASN A 307 9.37 9.84 12.80
C ASN A 307 10.31 9.76 14.01
N SER A 308 10.83 10.90 14.48
CA SER A 308 11.76 10.95 15.62
C SER A 308 11.13 10.52 16.94
N ASP A 309 9.83 10.74 17.13
CA ASP A 309 9.10 10.36 18.34
C ASP A 309 8.85 8.84 18.36
N ALA A 310 8.74 8.20 17.19
CA ALA A 310 8.67 6.74 17.02
C ALA A 310 10.06 6.05 17.08
N GLY A 311 11.16 6.80 16.95
CA GLY A 311 12.53 6.31 17.08
C GLY A 311 13.51 6.74 15.98
N GLY A 312 13.02 7.36 14.91
CA GLY A 312 13.82 7.77 13.74
C GLY A 312 14.30 6.60 12.90
N PHE A 313 15.34 6.82 12.09
CA PHE A 313 16.07 5.72 11.48
C PHE A 313 17.12 5.21 12.47
N GLN A 314 17.12 3.92 12.77
CA GLN A 314 18.16 3.29 13.60
C GLN A 314 19.09 2.45 12.73
N PHE A 315 20.39 2.64 12.92
CA PHE A 315 21.43 1.80 12.34
C PHE A 315 22.38 1.36 13.45
N ALA A 316 22.35 0.07 13.78
CA ALA A 316 23.18 -0.52 14.82
C ALA A 316 23.93 -1.73 14.26
N GLY A 317 24.94 -2.22 14.96
CA GLY A 317 25.62 -3.43 14.52
C GLY A 317 26.98 -3.65 15.14
N ASN A 318 27.70 -4.61 14.55
CA ASN A 318 29.06 -4.94 14.93
C ASN A 318 30.01 -4.71 13.76
N THR A 319 31.21 -4.22 14.07
CA THR A 319 32.29 -4.03 13.11
C THR A 319 33.43 -5.00 13.39
N THR A 320 34.01 -5.58 12.35
CA THR A 320 35.23 -6.40 12.44
C THR A 320 36.29 -5.89 11.47
N VAL A 321 37.47 -5.52 12.00
CA VAL A 321 38.63 -5.06 11.24
C VAL A 321 39.58 -6.23 10.97
N SER A 322 39.91 -6.44 9.70
CA SER A 322 40.85 -7.46 9.23
C SER A 322 41.97 -6.80 8.40
N PRO A 323 43.23 -6.81 8.88
CA PRO A 323 44.35 -6.31 8.09
C PRO A 323 44.63 -7.21 6.89
N ARG A 324 44.98 -6.61 5.75
CA ARG A 324 45.34 -7.31 4.52
C ARG A 324 46.85 -7.23 4.25
N ALA A 325 47.34 -8.15 3.43
CA ALA A 325 48.78 -8.28 3.13
C ALA A 325 49.36 -7.08 2.34
N ASP A 326 48.51 -6.31 1.67
CA ASP A 326 48.87 -5.13 0.88
C ASP A 326 48.93 -3.83 1.70
N GLY A 327 48.71 -3.91 3.03
CA GLY A 327 48.69 -2.76 3.93
C GLY A 327 47.36 -2.02 3.98
N THR A 328 46.31 -2.55 3.34
CA THR A 328 44.92 -2.07 3.49
C THR A 328 44.19 -2.83 4.59
N TYR A 329 43.00 -2.34 4.95
CA TYR A 329 42.16 -2.93 5.99
C TYR A 329 40.77 -3.20 5.43
N GLU A 330 40.26 -4.40 5.69
CA GLU A 330 38.86 -4.72 5.47
C GLU A 330 38.09 -4.51 6.76
N VAL A 331 37.01 -3.73 6.70
CA VAL A 331 36.06 -3.60 7.80
C VAL A 331 34.74 -4.18 7.36
N THR A 332 34.34 -5.27 8.03
CA THR A 332 33.02 -5.86 7.86
C THR A 332 32.07 -5.27 8.89
N ILE A 333 30.90 -4.83 8.43
CA ILE A 333 29.81 -4.30 9.23
C ILE A 333 28.65 -5.29 9.12
N ASP A 334 28.32 -5.94 10.23
CA ASP A 334 27.07 -6.70 10.37
C ASP A 334 26.02 -5.73 10.92
N GLY A 335 25.28 -5.09 10.01
CA GLY A 335 24.37 -4.00 10.30
C GLY A 335 22.92 -4.45 10.44
N SER A 336 22.26 -3.93 11.46
CA SER A 336 20.83 -3.99 11.70
C SER A 336 20.22 -2.62 11.49
N TYR A 337 19.21 -2.55 10.62
CA TYR A 337 18.59 -1.32 10.17
C TYR A 337 17.12 -1.34 10.56
N THR A 338 16.65 -0.25 11.18
CA THR A 338 15.24 -0.10 11.51
C THR A 338 14.69 1.22 11.03
N TRP A 339 13.62 1.15 10.25
CA TRP A 339 12.79 2.30 9.89
C TRP A 339 11.66 2.45 10.92
N HIS A 340 11.66 3.53 11.70
CA HIS A 340 10.55 3.91 12.57
C HIS A 340 9.77 5.07 11.96
N ASP A 341 8.47 4.89 11.79
CA ASP A 341 7.58 5.94 11.28
C ASP A 341 6.20 5.83 11.92
N THR A 342 5.47 6.93 11.94
CA THR A 342 4.08 6.97 12.38
C THR A 342 3.23 7.21 11.16
N ILE A 343 2.44 6.21 10.77
CA ILE A 343 1.51 6.36 9.67
C ILE A 343 0.30 7.15 10.16
N ASP A 344 0.34 8.46 9.95
CA ASP A 344 -0.76 9.37 10.27
C ASP A 344 -1.43 9.93 9.00
N PRO A 345 -2.69 10.38 9.08
CA PRO A 345 -3.29 11.14 7.99
C PRO A 345 -2.62 12.52 7.92
N ASN A 346 -1.53 12.65 7.14
CA ASN A 346 -0.90 13.94 6.90
C ASN A 346 -1.62 14.73 5.77
N PRO A 347 -2.29 15.87 6.07
CA PRO A 347 -3.02 16.68 5.09
C PRO A 347 -2.12 17.63 4.27
N GLN A 348 -0.79 17.46 4.28
CA GLN A 348 0.15 18.48 3.76
C GLN A 348 0.52 18.40 2.26
N TYR A 349 -0.04 17.48 1.46
CA TYR A 349 0.19 17.51 0.01
C TYR A 349 -0.88 18.30 -0.75
N SER A 350 -0.43 19.40 -1.37
CA SER A 350 -1.26 20.48 -1.92
C SER A 350 -1.94 20.19 -3.27
N THR A 351 -2.04 18.93 -3.72
CA THR A 351 -2.81 18.54 -4.91
C THR A 351 -4.16 17.89 -4.60
N ASP A 352 -4.54 17.82 -3.31
CA ASP A 352 -5.69 17.05 -2.86
C ASP A 352 -6.94 17.85 -2.46
N ARG A 353 -7.94 17.82 -3.36
CA ARG A 353 -9.35 17.76 -2.98
C ARG A 353 -9.96 16.37 -3.14
N TRP A 354 -9.22 15.43 -3.74
CA TRP A 354 -9.73 14.10 -4.08
C TRP A 354 -9.12 12.98 -3.22
N LYS A 355 -7.82 13.01 -2.85
CA LYS A 355 -7.27 12.04 -1.88
C LYS A 355 -7.57 12.41 -0.41
N SER A 356 -7.69 13.69 -0.05
CA SER A 356 -8.20 14.09 1.27
C SER A 356 -9.65 13.62 1.47
N GLY A 357 -10.45 13.67 0.41
CA GLY A 357 -11.80 13.13 0.39
C GLY A 357 -11.81 11.61 0.49
N LEU A 358 -10.98 10.89 -0.27
CA LEU A 358 -10.93 9.42 -0.22
C LEU A 358 -10.33 8.88 1.09
N ALA A 359 -9.31 9.52 1.67
CA ALA A 359 -8.75 9.09 2.96
C ALA A 359 -9.76 9.32 4.09
N GLU A 360 -10.42 10.49 4.17
CA GLU A 360 -11.44 10.77 5.19
C GLU A 360 -12.72 9.92 4.99
N VAL A 361 -13.08 9.63 3.74
CA VAL A 361 -14.27 8.83 3.37
C VAL A 361 -14.02 7.32 3.47
N VAL A 362 -12.83 6.80 3.15
CA VAL A 362 -12.54 5.34 3.21
C VAL A 362 -12.09 4.90 4.61
N THR A 363 -11.51 5.80 5.42
CA THR A 363 -10.95 5.45 6.74
C THR A 363 -11.90 5.64 7.92
N LEU A 364 -13.04 6.30 7.70
CA LEU A 364 -14.17 6.32 8.66
C LEU A 364 -13.85 6.85 10.06
N GLY A 365 -12.73 7.54 10.28
CA GLY A 365 -12.27 7.80 11.65
C GLY A 365 -11.85 6.56 12.45
N ALA A 366 -11.72 5.41 11.80
CA ALA A 366 -11.07 4.20 12.31
C ALA A 366 -9.59 4.12 11.94
N ALA A 367 -9.13 5.04 11.10
CA ALA A 367 -7.74 5.43 10.99
C ALA A 367 -7.20 5.79 12.37
N ASP A 368 -6.57 4.82 13.01
CA ASP A 368 -5.73 5.08 14.17
C ASP A 368 -4.32 5.28 13.62
N PRO A 369 -3.68 6.43 13.86
CA PRO A 369 -2.25 6.54 13.66
C PRO A 369 -1.58 5.36 14.35
N TYR A 370 -0.69 4.69 13.64
CA TYR A 370 0.04 3.56 14.21
C TYR A 370 1.52 3.69 13.86
N ASP A 371 2.35 3.19 14.75
CA ASP A 371 3.78 3.17 14.50
C ASP A 371 4.12 1.91 13.66
N ILE A 372 4.85 2.13 12.58
CA ILE A 372 5.42 1.07 11.75
C ILE A 372 6.92 0.97 12.01
N HIS A 373 7.37 -0.26 12.26
CA HIS A 373 8.78 -0.59 12.51
C HIS A 373 9.19 -1.65 11.49
N ILE A 374 10.09 -1.31 10.57
CA ILE A 374 10.59 -2.25 9.56
C ILE A 374 12.05 -2.54 9.86
N ASN A 375 12.36 -3.76 10.26
CA ASN A 375 13.71 -4.21 10.56
C ASN A 375 14.28 -5.04 9.41
N TRP A 376 15.55 -4.83 9.08
CA TRP A 376 16.29 -5.73 8.22
C TRP A 376 17.77 -5.76 8.56
N ASP A 377 18.38 -6.94 8.42
CA ASP A 377 19.82 -7.12 8.57
C ASP A 377 20.54 -7.20 7.21
N LYS A 378 21.66 -6.46 7.09
CA LYS A 378 22.57 -6.55 5.94
C LYS A 378 24.03 -6.39 6.34
N ARG A 379 24.88 -7.09 5.60
CA ARG A 379 26.33 -6.96 5.71
C ARG A 379 26.87 -5.95 4.71
N THR A 380 27.76 -5.09 5.19
CA THR A 380 28.60 -4.20 4.38
C THR A 380 30.06 -4.57 4.57
N THR A 381 30.86 -4.44 3.52
CA THR A 381 32.33 -4.54 3.61
C THR A 381 32.94 -3.28 3.03
N VAL A 382 33.79 -2.62 3.82
CA VAL A 382 34.51 -1.41 3.43
C VAL A 382 36.00 -1.73 3.42
N THR A 383 36.69 -1.41 2.32
CA THR A 383 38.15 -1.44 2.28
C THR A 383 38.69 -0.04 2.50
N LEU A 384 39.61 0.12 3.44
CA LEU A 384 40.24 1.38 3.84
C LEU A 384 41.76 1.28 3.66
N ASP A 385 42.41 2.39 3.34
CA ASP A 385 43.86 2.50 3.49
C ASP A 385 44.28 2.73 4.97
N ALA A 386 45.58 2.76 5.24
CA ALA A 386 46.10 2.99 6.59
C ALA A 386 45.83 4.40 7.16
N GLN A 387 45.34 5.33 6.33
CA GLN A 387 44.92 6.67 6.74
C GLN A 387 43.41 6.77 6.97
N GLY A 388 42.66 5.69 6.74
CA GLY A 388 41.19 5.67 6.86
C GLY A 388 40.47 6.21 5.63
N ASN A 389 41.13 6.38 4.48
CA ASN A 389 40.43 6.72 3.25
C ASN A 389 39.74 5.48 2.69
N VAL A 390 38.47 5.63 2.29
CA VAL A 390 37.67 4.55 1.69
C VAL A 390 38.18 4.27 0.27
N LEU A 391 38.65 3.04 0.05
CA LEU A 391 39.08 2.54 -1.26
C LEU A 391 37.94 1.86 -2.02
N SER A 392 37.10 1.11 -1.30
CA SER A 392 35.91 0.46 -1.87
C SER A 392 34.87 0.16 -0.80
N ILE A 393 33.61 0.04 -1.22
CA ILE A 393 32.50 -0.42 -0.39
C ILE A 393 31.69 -1.45 -1.19
N SER A 394 31.23 -2.52 -0.54
CA SER A 394 30.44 -3.59 -1.17
C SER A 394 29.42 -4.15 -0.18
N GLY A 395 28.31 -4.69 -0.69
CA GLY A 395 27.14 -5.05 0.13
C GLY A 395 26.29 -3.82 0.43
N TYR A 396 25.09 -3.99 0.96
CA TYR A 396 24.21 -2.86 1.28
C TYR A 396 24.86 -1.96 2.34
N PRO A 397 24.85 -0.62 2.22
CA PRO A 397 24.11 0.20 1.27
C PRO A 397 24.92 0.68 0.04
N ALA A 398 25.99 -0.03 -0.34
CA ALA A 398 26.79 0.32 -1.52
C ALA A 398 25.91 0.39 -2.79
N PRO A 399 26.15 1.37 -3.68
CA PRO A 399 25.46 1.50 -4.96
C PRO A 399 25.83 0.40 -5.97
#